data_AF-A0A2N4YX45-F1
#
_entry.id   AF-A0A2N4YX45-F1
#
_cell.length_a   1.000
_cell.length_b   1.000
_cell.length_c   1.000
_cell.angle_alpha   90.00
_cell.angle_beta   90.00
_cell.angle_gamma   90.00
#
_symmetry.space_group_name_H-M   'P 1'
#
loop_
_entity.id
_entity.type
_entity.pdbx_description
1 polymer ?
#
loop_
_entity_poly.entity_id
_entity_poly.type
_entity_poly.pdbx_seq_one_letter_code
_entity_poly.pdbx_strand_id
1 'polypeptide(L)'
;MEQYTVQKGDSLWKISRKFGIDVNELANINGLLTKAEQHIIQPGQVLSLPSKDKVYDTQLTLRICDLVWRPLGDAKLRLTFDGKTYDYVTDSTGVVAGLLIEDSTKGIKVELQHLNKKEYILIADHKKLPLGTLSLRISSREMIIKGSTSVKKGTQQSSKQQEKEKAKQKGGSSASSPSENKTKERQTPSVNQTTRTEGGAPTSVSNIGNVSEGLRLPPEAEQYRDYIIETAKKYEFQPEGLAALIYAESRWKANATNPTGSGAVGLGQFKPDTWLSLCAESESKIYQLITGKYSYQKLVYKNRKLFGELVDGTITEIDKDTVLSLRVNAEYSIDMIGLYDRQGVNNLCDVLIGVSSLEPDELVKLSYLIHHNGESGAYDIIMNGAGTEKKYRVYTNENLKSRLESNVNDADAKKYLSIDGKGRTAYVAWLVSYYRAIIVPDDYR
;
A
#
# COMPACT_ATOMS: atom_id res chain seq x y z
N MET A 1 21.39 4.76 -23.38
CA MET A 1 20.31 3.77 -23.47
C MET A 1 19.87 3.71 -24.92
N GLU A 2 19.84 2.53 -25.50
CA GLU A 2 19.34 2.33 -26.86
C GLU A 2 17.88 1.89 -26.75
N GLN A 3 17.00 2.55 -27.49
CA GLN A 3 15.59 2.18 -27.57
C GLN A 3 15.37 1.44 -28.89
N TYR A 4 14.62 0.35 -28.84
CA TYR A 4 14.27 -0.43 -30.00
C TYR A 4 12.76 -0.42 -30.23
N THR A 5 12.33 0.12 -31.37
CA THR A 5 10.94 0.02 -31.79
C THR A 5 10.70 -1.32 -32.47
N VAL A 6 9.85 -2.15 -31.85
CA VAL A 6 9.47 -3.48 -32.32
C VAL A 6 8.89 -3.39 -33.73
N GLN A 7 9.39 -4.23 -34.62
CA GLN A 7 8.95 -4.30 -36.01
C GLN A 7 8.03 -5.50 -36.24
N LYS A 8 7.28 -5.47 -37.35
CA LYS A 8 6.42 -6.60 -37.74
C LYS A 8 7.27 -7.87 -37.92
N GLY A 9 6.95 -8.91 -37.13
CA GLY A 9 7.64 -10.21 -37.17
C GLY A 9 8.78 -10.36 -36.16
N ASP A 10 9.03 -9.34 -35.33
CA ASP A 10 9.93 -9.44 -34.19
C ASP A 10 9.36 -10.32 -33.08
N SER A 11 10.26 -10.92 -32.31
CA SER A 11 9.97 -11.56 -31.02
C SER A 11 11.07 -11.19 -30.04
N LEU A 12 10.78 -11.26 -28.73
CA LEU A 12 11.80 -10.99 -27.71
C LEU A 12 13.05 -11.85 -27.90
N TRP A 13 12.88 -13.10 -28.32
CA TRP A 13 14.00 -13.99 -28.64
C TRP A 13 14.85 -13.49 -29.82
N LYS A 14 14.23 -13.03 -30.91
CA LYS A 14 14.95 -12.48 -32.07
C LYS A 14 15.69 -11.19 -31.70
N ILE A 15 15.05 -10.32 -30.92
CA ILE A 15 15.63 -9.06 -30.45
C ILE A 15 16.80 -9.35 -29.50
N SER A 16 16.59 -10.20 -28.49
CA SER A 16 17.62 -10.68 -27.56
C SER A 16 18.85 -11.21 -28.31
N ARG A 17 18.67 -12.09 -29.31
CA ARG A 17 19.77 -12.62 -30.13
C ARG A 17 20.47 -11.56 -30.96
N LYS A 18 19.73 -10.62 -31.53
CA LYS A 18 20.26 -9.52 -32.35
C LYS A 18 21.15 -8.58 -31.53
N PHE A 19 20.77 -8.29 -30.30
CA PHE A 19 21.48 -7.35 -29.42
C PHE A 19 22.37 -8.03 -28.36
N GLY A 20 22.37 -9.37 -28.29
CA GLY A 20 23.20 -10.13 -27.36
C GLY A 20 22.79 -9.99 -25.88
N ILE A 21 21.51 -9.76 -25.61
CA ILE A 21 20.92 -9.54 -24.27
C ILE A 21 20.17 -10.81 -23.86
N ASP A 22 20.16 -11.19 -22.58
CA ASP A 22 19.34 -12.34 -22.14
C ASP A 22 17.84 -12.06 -22.35
N VAL A 23 17.07 -13.07 -22.78
CA VAL A 23 15.64 -12.89 -23.06
C VAL A 23 14.88 -12.49 -21.79
N ASN A 24 15.24 -13.07 -20.64
CA ASN A 24 14.58 -12.76 -19.38
C ASN A 24 14.98 -11.39 -18.87
N GLU A 25 16.25 -11.00 -19.03
CA GLU A 25 16.72 -9.65 -18.71
C GLU A 25 16.00 -8.60 -19.55
N LEU A 26 15.92 -8.80 -20.87
CA LEU A 26 15.20 -7.91 -21.78
C LEU A 26 13.72 -7.79 -21.40
N ALA A 27 13.09 -8.91 -21.03
CA ALA A 27 11.70 -8.92 -20.60
C ALA A 27 11.51 -8.18 -19.27
N ASN A 28 12.29 -8.53 -18.25
CA ASN A 28 12.22 -7.95 -16.91
C ASN A 28 12.43 -6.44 -16.93
N ILE A 29 13.39 -5.95 -17.72
CA ILE A 29 13.65 -4.51 -17.85
C ILE A 29 12.43 -3.80 -18.39
N ASN A 30 11.80 -4.37 -19.42
CA ASN A 30 10.65 -3.77 -20.07
C ASN A 30 9.31 -4.07 -19.36
N GLY A 31 9.34 -4.62 -18.14
CA GLY A 31 8.13 -4.99 -17.41
C GLY A 31 7.31 -6.10 -18.09
N LEU A 32 7.97 -6.92 -18.91
CA LEU A 32 7.37 -8.05 -19.61
C LEU A 32 7.60 -9.32 -18.80
N LEU A 33 6.57 -10.17 -18.70
CA LEU A 33 6.69 -11.49 -18.08
C LEU A 33 7.52 -12.42 -18.98
N THR A 34 8.03 -13.53 -18.43
CA THR A 34 8.95 -14.48 -19.11
C THR A 34 8.41 -15.92 -19.24
N LYS A 35 7.20 -16.22 -18.75
CA LYS A 35 6.66 -17.59 -18.77
C LYS A 35 6.04 -17.98 -20.13
N ALA A 36 6.20 -19.28 -20.43
CA ALA A 36 6.26 -19.94 -21.73
C ALA A 36 5.02 -19.93 -22.66
N GLU A 37 4.07 -19.03 -22.47
CA GLU A 37 2.93 -18.89 -23.39
C GLU A 37 2.93 -17.48 -23.98
N GLN A 38 3.68 -17.34 -25.09
CA GLN A 38 3.61 -16.25 -26.07
C GLN A 38 3.57 -14.82 -25.50
N HIS A 39 4.74 -14.21 -25.27
CA HIS A 39 4.80 -12.74 -25.18
C HIS A 39 4.52 -12.14 -26.56
N ILE A 40 3.39 -11.46 -26.69
CA ILE A 40 3.04 -10.72 -27.90
C ILE A 40 3.59 -9.30 -27.74
N ILE A 41 4.83 -9.08 -28.17
CA ILE A 41 5.29 -7.71 -28.45
C ILE A 41 4.59 -7.22 -29.72
N GLN A 42 4.10 -5.98 -29.68
CA GLN A 42 3.34 -5.41 -30.79
C GLN A 42 4.26 -4.54 -31.66
N PRO A 43 4.11 -4.56 -33.00
CA PRO A 43 4.81 -3.61 -33.85
C PRO A 43 4.53 -2.17 -33.41
N GLY A 44 5.57 -1.36 -33.25
CA GLY A 44 5.50 -0.01 -32.71
C GLY A 44 5.75 0.10 -31.20
N GLN A 45 5.75 -1.00 -30.45
CA GLN A 45 6.15 -1.00 -29.04
C GLN A 45 7.63 -0.63 -28.92
N VAL A 46 7.97 0.23 -27.95
CA VAL A 46 9.36 0.62 -27.69
C VAL A 46 9.91 -0.19 -26.53
N LEU A 47 11.06 -0.84 -26.74
CA LEU A 47 11.78 -1.58 -25.71
C LEU A 47 13.07 -0.85 -25.35
N SER A 48 13.34 -0.73 -24.05
CA SER A 48 14.62 -0.35 -23.50
C SER A 48 15.60 -1.52 -23.58
N LEU A 49 16.76 -1.29 -24.18
CA LEU A 49 17.84 -2.28 -24.25
C LEU A 49 18.90 -1.96 -23.18
N PRO A 50 19.17 -2.87 -22.22
CA PRO A 50 20.34 -2.73 -21.35
C PRO A 50 21.62 -2.78 -22.16
N SER A 51 22.61 -1.99 -21.77
CA SER A 51 23.97 -2.11 -22.29
C SER A 51 24.73 -3.13 -21.45
N LYS A 52 25.30 -4.14 -22.11
CA LYS A 52 26.04 -5.24 -21.45
C LYS A 52 27.22 -4.77 -20.58
N ASP A 53 27.79 -3.61 -20.90
CA ASP A 53 28.97 -3.07 -20.22
C ASP A 53 28.63 -2.01 -19.15
N LYS A 54 27.33 -1.82 -18.85
CA LYS A 54 26.87 -0.81 -17.89
C LYS A 54 26.21 -1.44 -16.68
N VAL A 55 26.62 -0.98 -15.50
CA VAL A 55 25.92 -1.23 -14.25
C VAL A 55 24.96 -0.07 -14.01
N TYR A 56 23.72 -0.40 -13.66
CA TYR A 56 22.69 0.58 -13.38
C TYR A 56 22.41 0.58 -11.88
N ASP A 57 22.39 1.77 -11.28
CA ASP A 57 22.06 1.97 -9.88
C ASP A 57 20.58 1.69 -9.63
N THR A 58 19.69 2.18 -10.51
CA THR A 58 18.24 2.10 -10.32
C THR A 58 17.54 1.60 -11.59
N GLN A 59 16.67 0.59 -11.45
CA GLN A 59 15.68 0.23 -12.45
C GLN A 59 14.34 0.87 -12.06
N LEU A 60 13.91 1.86 -12.82
CA LEU A 60 12.75 2.69 -12.51
C LEU A 60 11.56 2.39 -13.44
N THR A 61 10.38 2.28 -12.86
CA THR A 61 9.08 2.28 -13.54
C THR A 61 8.30 3.51 -13.11
N LEU A 62 7.77 4.28 -14.07
CA LEU A 62 6.90 5.42 -13.81
C LEU A 62 5.46 5.07 -14.15
N ARG A 63 4.52 5.39 -13.26
CA ARG A 63 3.08 5.34 -13.51
C ARG A 63 2.49 6.74 -13.40
N ILE A 64 2.01 7.28 -14.50
CA ILE A 64 1.42 8.62 -14.56
C ILE A 64 -0.09 8.51 -14.41
N CYS A 65 -0.65 9.28 -13.47
CA CYS A 65 -2.06 9.29 -13.17
C CYS A 65 -2.63 10.70 -13.12
N ASP A 66 -3.93 10.84 -13.38
CA ASP A 66 -4.67 12.09 -13.14
C ASP A 66 -4.85 12.36 -11.62
N LEU A 67 -5.53 13.46 -11.30
CA LEU A 67 -5.80 13.86 -9.90
C LEU A 67 -6.73 12.94 -9.13
N VAL A 68 -7.46 12.07 -9.82
CA VAL A 68 -8.29 11.03 -9.21
C VAL A 68 -7.64 9.65 -9.35
N TRP A 69 -6.33 9.63 -9.58
CA TRP A 69 -5.46 8.45 -9.66
C TRP A 69 -5.81 7.47 -10.80
N ARG A 70 -6.50 7.93 -11.84
CA ARG A 70 -6.72 7.13 -13.05
C ARG A 70 -5.47 7.17 -13.92
N PRO A 71 -5.03 6.03 -14.48
CA PRO A 71 -3.84 6.03 -15.32
C PRO A 71 -4.02 6.87 -16.58
N LEU A 72 -2.97 7.58 -16.97
CA LEU A 72 -2.95 8.40 -18.18
C LEU A 72 -2.17 7.71 -19.29
N GLY A 73 -2.89 7.02 -20.17
CA GLY A 73 -2.30 6.44 -21.37
C GLY A 73 -2.02 7.46 -22.47
N ASP A 74 -1.07 7.11 -23.34
CA ASP A 74 -0.60 7.95 -24.46
C ASP A 74 -0.08 9.33 -24.04
N ALA A 75 0.30 9.48 -22.77
CA ALA A 75 0.79 10.71 -22.19
C ALA A 75 2.25 10.91 -22.61
N LYS A 76 2.53 12.04 -23.28
CA LYS A 76 3.88 12.40 -23.70
C LYS A 76 4.66 12.99 -22.54
N LEU A 77 5.78 12.37 -22.21
CA LEU A 77 6.67 12.75 -21.13
C LEU A 77 8.02 13.19 -21.68
N ARG A 78 8.66 14.09 -20.94
CA ARG A 78 10.08 14.39 -21.06
C ARG A 78 10.74 14.03 -19.74
N LEU A 79 11.64 13.06 -19.78
CA LEU A 79 12.34 12.53 -18.62
C LEU A 79 13.79 12.98 -18.67
N THR A 80 14.30 13.54 -17.58
CA THR A 80 15.72 13.91 -17.47
C THR A 80 16.37 13.15 -16.32
N PHE A 81 17.33 12.28 -16.65
CA PHE A 81 18.13 11.48 -15.70
C PHE A 81 19.52 11.24 -16.30
N ASP A 82 20.51 10.92 -15.47
CA ASP A 82 21.92 10.76 -15.90
C ASP A 82 22.49 11.94 -16.71
N GLY A 83 21.96 13.14 -16.46
CA GLY A 83 22.34 14.37 -17.19
C GLY A 83 21.85 14.43 -18.64
N LYS A 84 20.93 13.54 -19.05
CA LYS A 84 20.36 13.51 -20.40
C LYS A 84 18.84 13.56 -20.34
N THR A 85 18.24 14.09 -21.41
CA THR A 85 16.80 14.25 -21.54
C THR A 85 16.29 13.37 -22.68
N TYR A 86 15.18 12.68 -22.43
CA TYR A 86 14.57 11.72 -23.33
C TYR A 86 13.06 11.92 -23.39
N ASP A 87 12.47 11.76 -24.57
CA ASP A 87 11.02 11.78 -24.74
C ASP A 87 10.46 10.36 -24.62
N TYR A 88 9.37 10.22 -23.87
CA TYR A 88 8.67 8.95 -23.64
C TYR A 88 7.17 9.14 -23.86
N VAL A 89 6.47 8.04 -24.10
CA VAL A 89 5.01 7.99 -24.13
C VAL A 89 4.57 6.86 -23.20
N THR A 90 3.61 7.14 -22.32
CA THR A 90 3.03 6.08 -21.48
C THR A 90 2.26 5.08 -22.32
N ASP A 91 2.26 3.82 -21.91
CA ASP A 91 1.38 2.81 -22.50
C ASP A 91 -0.11 3.07 -22.16
N SER A 92 -1.02 2.24 -22.67
CA SER A 92 -2.46 2.37 -22.40
C SER A 92 -2.84 2.26 -20.91
N THR A 93 -1.93 1.76 -20.07
CA THR A 93 -2.09 1.64 -18.61
C THR A 93 -1.39 2.76 -17.83
N GLY A 94 -0.90 3.78 -18.54
CA GLY A 94 -0.24 4.95 -17.97
C GLY A 94 1.18 4.70 -17.48
N VAL A 95 1.86 3.66 -17.97
CA VAL A 95 3.18 3.23 -17.48
C VAL A 95 4.29 3.53 -18.48
N VAL A 96 5.45 3.92 -17.96
CA VAL A 96 6.76 3.86 -18.62
C VAL A 96 7.65 2.94 -17.81
N ALA A 97 7.92 1.75 -18.32
CA ALA A 97 8.80 0.76 -17.70
C ALA A 97 10.23 0.83 -18.28
N GLY A 98 11.17 0.19 -17.63
CA GLY A 98 12.52 -0.03 -18.17
C GLY A 98 13.40 1.21 -18.24
N LEU A 99 13.24 2.14 -17.32
CA LEU A 99 14.18 3.23 -17.15
C LEU A 99 15.37 2.72 -16.33
N LEU A 100 16.51 2.56 -16.97
CA LEU A 100 17.75 2.17 -16.32
C LEU A 100 18.60 3.42 -16.05
N ILE A 101 18.84 3.69 -14.77
CA ILE A 101 19.52 4.90 -14.29
C ILE A 101 20.90 4.50 -13.80
N GLU A 102 21.93 5.10 -14.38
CA GLU A 102 23.34 4.82 -14.11
C GLU A 102 23.82 5.50 -12.83
N ASP A 103 23.34 6.70 -12.53
CA ASP A 103 23.74 7.48 -11.37
C ASP A 103 22.52 7.95 -10.58
N SER A 104 22.17 7.15 -9.57
CA SER A 104 21.02 7.40 -8.68
C SER A 104 21.13 8.72 -7.92
N THR A 105 22.33 9.29 -7.78
CA THR A 105 22.56 10.54 -7.04
C THR A 105 22.15 11.80 -7.81
N LYS A 106 21.95 11.69 -9.13
CA LYS A 106 21.44 12.77 -9.99
C LYS A 106 19.92 12.81 -10.06
N GLY A 107 19.28 11.71 -9.67
CA GLY A 107 17.84 11.54 -9.64
C GLY A 107 17.17 11.67 -11.01
N ILE A 108 15.88 12.05 -11.01
CA ILE A 108 15.07 12.14 -12.21
C ILE A 108 14.11 13.34 -12.16
N LYS A 109 14.02 14.06 -13.28
CA LYS A 109 12.94 15.01 -13.54
C LYS A 109 11.94 14.41 -14.51
N VAL A 110 10.66 14.60 -14.21
CA VAL A 110 9.54 14.10 -15.00
C VAL A 110 8.69 15.30 -15.40
N GLU A 111 8.61 15.54 -16.70
CA GLU A 111 7.79 16.60 -17.27
C GLU A 111 6.71 15.99 -18.17
N LEU A 112 5.49 16.52 -18.12
CA LEU A 112 4.34 16.06 -18.90
C LEU A 112 3.96 17.11 -19.95
N GLN A 113 3.69 16.66 -21.19
CA GLN A 113 3.22 17.55 -22.24
C GLN A 113 1.81 18.07 -21.94
N HIS A 114 1.63 19.38 -22.03
CA HIS A 114 0.35 20.05 -21.85
C HIS A 114 -0.61 19.80 -23.03
N LEU A 115 -1.92 19.91 -22.82
CA LEU A 115 -2.95 19.67 -23.87
C LEU A 115 -2.82 20.60 -25.08
N ASN A 116 -2.21 21.78 -24.91
CA ASN A 116 -1.91 22.69 -26.03
C ASN A 116 -0.81 22.14 -26.98
N LYS A 117 -0.22 20.99 -26.66
CA LYS A 117 0.83 20.26 -27.40
C LYS A 117 2.12 21.05 -27.63
N LYS A 118 2.31 22.20 -26.96
CA LYS A 118 3.46 23.09 -27.15
C LYS A 118 4.37 23.19 -25.93
N GLU A 119 3.84 22.94 -24.74
CA GLU A 119 4.55 23.14 -23.48
C GLU A 119 4.67 21.83 -22.69
N TYR A 120 5.72 21.73 -21.87
CA TYR A 120 5.91 20.66 -20.90
C TYR A 120 5.87 21.27 -19.50
N ILE A 121 5.17 20.59 -18.58
CA ILE A 121 5.05 20.99 -17.17
C ILE A 121 5.82 20.01 -16.29
N LEU A 122 6.58 20.52 -15.33
CA LEU A 122 7.28 19.68 -14.36
C LEU A 122 6.26 19.04 -13.40
N ILE A 123 6.20 17.71 -13.37
CA ILE A 123 5.27 16.96 -12.51
C ILE A 123 5.98 16.17 -11.40
N ALA A 124 7.29 15.92 -11.52
CA ALA A 124 8.13 15.41 -10.43
C ALA A 124 9.61 15.80 -10.63
N ASP A 125 10.32 16.03 -9.53
CA ASP A 125 11.76 16.32 -9.50
C ASP A 125 12.41 15.63 -8.30
N HIS A 126 12.82 14.38 -8.50
CA HIS A 126 13.52 13.60 -7.48
C HIS A 126 15.01 13.88 -7.59
N LYS A 127 15.61 14.42 -6.52
CA LYS A 127 17.03 14.77 -6.51
C LYS A 127 17.96 13.56 -6.40
N LYS A 128 17.45 12.46 -5.85
CA LYS A 128 18.15 11.18 -5.70
C LYS A 128 17.14 10.04 -5.83
N LEU A 129 17.63 8.86 -6.17
CA LEU A 129 16.85 7.63 -6.24
C LEU A 129 17.50 6.54 -5.38
N PRO A 130 16.72 5.57 -4.88
CA PRO A 130 17.26 4.40 -4.20
C PRO A 130 17.96 3.45 -5.18
N LEU A 131 18.93 2.68 -4.67
CA LEU A 131 19.55 1.59 -5.42
C LEU A 131 18.55 0.44 -5.60
N GLY A 132 18.61 -0.23 -6.75
CA GLY A 132 17.76 -1.37 -7.08
C GLY A 132 16.50 -0.99 -7.87
N THR A 133 15.42 -1.75 -7.69
CA THR A 133 14.17 -1.54 -8.45
C THR A 133 13.26 -0.56 -7.72
N LEU A 134 12.71 0.41 -8.45
CA LEU A 134 11.78 1.42 -7.94
C LEU A 134 10.58 1.58 -8.87
N SER A 135 9.39 1.67 -8.28
CA SER A 135 8.14 2.01 -8.96
C SER A 135 7.62 3.34 -8.40
N LEU A 136 7.53 4.38 -9.24
CA LEU A 136 7.01 5.69 -8.86
C LEU A 136 5.64 5.94 -9.47
N ARG A 137 4.66 6.21 -8.62
CA ARG A 137 3.34 6.67 -9.03
C ARG A 137 3.25 8.18 -8.91
N ILE A 138 3.01 8.85 -10.02
CA ILE A 138 3.04 10.32 -10.11
C ILE A 138 1.67 10.84 -10.50
N SER A 139 1.14 11.75 -9.67
CA SER A 139 0.00 12.61 -9.96
C SER A 139 0.36 14.02 -9.48
N SER A 140 -0.01 15.07 -10.22
CA SER A 140 0.36 16.44 -9.89
C SER A 140 -0.80 17.42 -10.09
N ARG A 141 -0.91 18.40 -9.20
CA ARG A 141 -1.87 19.53 -9.34
C ARG A 141 -1.46 20.51 -10.43
N GLU A 142 -0.20 20.49 -10.85
CA GLU A 142 0.24 21.24 -12.04
C GLU A 142 -0.41 20.70 -13.32
N MET A 143 -0.97 19.48 -13.26
CA MET A 143 -1.82 18.93 -14.32
C MET A 143 -3.22 19.59 -14.35
N ILE A 144 -3.56 20.49 -13.42
CA ILE A 144 -4.80 21.29 -13.48
C ILE A 144 -4.65 22.33 -14.58
N ILE A 145 -5.19 21.97 -15.72
CA ILE A 145 -5.39 22.84 -16.87
C ILE A 145 -6.49 23.82 -16.46
N LYS A 146 -6.18 25.12 -16.41
CA LYS A 146 -7.10 26.21 -16.00
C LYS A 146 -8.55 25.91 -16.39
N GLY A 147 -9.35 25.43 -15.45
CA GLY A 147 -10.79 25.42 -15.58
C GLY A 147 -11.26 26.88 -15.54
N SER A 148 -12.09 27.29 -16.48
CA SER A 148 -12.77 28.58 -16.43
C SER A 148 -13.57 28.64 -15.12
N THR A 149 -13.02 29.29 -14.11
CA THR A 149 -13.69 29.48 -12.83
C THR A 149 -14.55 30.72 -12.98
N SER A 150 -15.86 30.54 -13.20
CA SER A 150 -16.80 31.65 -13.02
C SER A 150 -16.85 31.97 -11.53
N VAL A 151 -16.28 33.11 -11.14
CA VAL A 151 -16.33 33.58 -9.75
C VAL A 151 -17.78 33.87 -9.38
N LYS A 152 -18.40 33.03 -8.55
CA LYS A 152 -19.60 33.43 -7.82
C LYS A 152 -19.14 34.41 -6.74
N LYS A 153 -19.55 35.68 -6.83
CA LYS A 153 -19.26 36.73 -5.84
C LYS A 153 -19.88 36.33 -4.49
N GLY A 154 -19.15 35.58 -3.69
CA GLY A 154 -19.42 35.35 -2.27
C GLY A 154 -18.73 36.44 -1.46
N THR A 155 -19.41 36.95 -0.43
CA THR A 155 -18.93 38.00 0.46
C THR A 155 -17.59 37.59 1.06
N GLN A 156 -16.53 38.37 0.79
CA GLN A 156 -15.19 38.16 1.34
C GLN A 156 -15.26 38.14 2.88
N GLN A 157 -15.02 36.98 3.50
CA GLN A 157 -14.63 36.91 4.89
C GLN A 157 -13.10 37.11 4.98
N SER A 158 -12.74 38.28 5.51
CA SER A 158 -11.54 38.66 6.27
C SER A 158 -10.23 37.92 5.99
N SER A 159 -9.21 38.65 5.55
CA SER A 159 -7.84 38.16 5.40
C SER A 159 -7.18 37.85 6.75
N LYS A 160 -6.27 36.87 6.78
CA LYS A 160 -5.47 36.42 7.95
C LYS A 160 -4.69 37.55 8.66
N GLN A 161 -4.54 38.73 8.05
CA GLN A 161 -3.94 39.90 8.68
C GLN A 161 -4.88 40.60 9.68
N GLN A 162 -6.19 40.65 9.40
CA GLN A 162 -7.19 41.26 10.30
C GLN A 162 -7.43 40.43 11.58
N GLU A 163 -7.29 39.09 11.51
CA GLU A 163 -7.35 38.23 12.70
C GLU A 163 -6.10 38.34 13.58
N LYS A 164 -4.92 38.58 12.98
CA LYS A 164 -3.65 38.78 13.70
C LYS A 164 -3.61 40.13 14.45
N GLU A 165 -4.24 41.17 13.91
CA GLU A 165 -4.38 42.47 14.58
C GLU A 165 -5.42 42.43 15.70
N LYS A 166 -6.53 41.68 15.54
CA LYS A 166 -7.52 41.44 16.61
C LYS A 166 -6.94 40.64 17.78
N ALA A 167 -6.00 39.74 17.54
CA ALA A 167 -5.30 38.99 18.59
C ALA A 167 -4.28 39.83 19.38
N LYS A 168 -3.80 40.95 18.82
CA LYS A 168 -2.86 41.86 19.50
C LYS A 168 -3.54 42.93 20.38
N GLN A 169 -4.85 43.14 20.25
CA GLN A 169 -5.60 44.10 21.07
C GLN A 169 -6.23 43.50 22.35
N LYS A 170 -6.13 42.19 22.57
CA LYS A 170 -6.60 41.51 23.80
C LYS A 170 -5.43 40.97 24.62
N GLY A 171 -4.60 41.88 25.13
CA GLY A 171 -3.47 41.53 25.99
C GLY A 171 -2.75 42.74 26.54
N GLY A 172 -3.49 43.64 27.19
CA GLY A 172 -2.89 44.73 27.98
C GLY A 172 -3.11 44.47 29.47
N SER A 173 -2.04 44.14 30.20
CA SER A 173 -1.64 44.84 31.45
C SER A 173 -0.48 44.12 32.17
N SER A 174 0.63 44.87 32.35
CA SER A 174 1.71 44.80 33.37
C SER A 174 2.53 43.50 33.52
N ALA A 175 3.87 43.48 33.64
CA ALA A 175 4.80 44.45 34.21
C ALA A 175 6.26 44.25 33.72
N SER A 176 7.01 45.36 33.66
CA SER A 176 8.45 45.61 33.93
C SER A 176 9.55 44.57 33.62
N SER A 177 10.56 44.98 32.84
CA SER A 177 11.94 44.43 32.80
C SER A 177 12.89 45.24 33.73
N PRO A 178 14.22 44.99 33.84
CA PRO A 178 15.06 43.85 33.43
C PRO A 178 16.07 43.37 34.52
N SER A 179 16.76 42.24 34.32
CA SER A 179 18.18 42.09 34.69
C SER A 179 18.85 40.86 34.05
N GLU A 180 20.04 41.11 33.52
CA GLU A 180 20.98 40.17 32.93
C GLU A 180 21.65 39.30 34.00
N ASN A 181 21.87 38.00 33.72
CA ASN A 181 23.19 37.40 33.96
C ASN A 181 23.39 36.06 33.22
N LYS A 182 24.59 35.92 32.66
CA LYS A 182 25.12 34.81 31.86
C LYS A 182 25.21 33.49 32.66
N THR A 183 24.91 32.34 32.04
CA THR A 183 25.91 31.27 31.77
C THR A 183 25.38 30.07 30.95
N LYS A 184 26.20 29.67 29.95
CA LYS A 184 26.44 28.34 29.35
C LYS A 184 25.29 27.61 28.63
N GLU A 185 25.18 27.87 27.33
CA GLU A 185 24.53 26.95 26.37
C GLU A 185 25.46 25.80 25.96
N ARG A 186 24.89 24.60 26.07
CA ARG A 186 25.37 23.33 25.52
C ARG A 186 24.97 23.31 24.05
N GLN A 187 25.93 23.09 23.15
CA GLN A 187 25.73 23.05 21.71
C GLN A 187 24.65 22.02 21.31
N THR A 188 23.56 22.53 20.77
CA THR A 188 22.54 21.78 20.01
C THR A 188 23.10 21.45 18.62
N PRO A 189 22.90 20.22 18.10
CA PRO A 189 23.24 19.88 16.72
C PRO A 189 22.37 20.67 15.74
N SER A 190 22.97 20.98 14.59
CA SER A 190 22.47 21.83 13.51
C SER A 190 21.02 21.58 13.10
N VAL A 191 20.26 22.67 13.05
CA VAL A 191 19.03 22.80 12.28
C VAL A 191 19.34 22.49 10.81
N ASN A 192 18.97 21.30 10.33
CA ASN A 192 18.95 21.03 8.90
C ASN A 192 17.67 21.64 8.32
N GLN A 193 17.90 22.61 7.44
CA GLN A 193 16.89 23.37 6.72
C GLN A 193 15.98 22.43 5.93
N THR A 194 14.68 22.57 6.16
CA THR A 194 13.66 22.19 5.19
C THR A 194 13.74 23.16 4.03
N THR A 195 14.35 22.76 2.90
CA THR A 195 14.11 23.47 1.64
C THR A 195 12.69 23.16 1.18
N ARG A 196 11.77 24.06 1.53
CA ARG A 196 10.49 24.24 0.84
C ARG A 196 10.78 24.73 -0.58
N THR A 197 10.47 23.93 -1.59
CA THR A 197 10.05 24.45 -2.88
C THR A 197 8.52 24.49 -2.87
N GLU A 198 7.96 25.63 -3.24
CA GLU A 198 6.52 25.88 -3.24
C GLU A 198 5.79 24.85 -4.12
N GLY A 199 4.73 24.22 -3.59
CA GLY A 199 3.74 23.47 -4.37
C GLY A 199 4.00 21.96 -4.56
N GLY A 200 3.61 21.14 -3.59
CA GLY A 200 3.48 19.68 -3.75
C GLY A 200 3.16 18.97 -2.44
N ALA A 201 2.04 18.25 -2.38
CA ALA A 201 1.78 17.25 -1.34
C ALA A 201 2.65 16.00 -1.63
N PRO A 202 2.93 15.14 -0.63
CA PRO A 202 4.12 14.30 -0.60
C PRO A 202 4.17 13.25 -1.72
N THR A 203 5.34 13.13 -2.36
CA THR A 203 5.73 11.97 -3.17
C THR A 203 6.06 10.81 -2.23
N SER A 204 5.25 9.77 -2.20
CA SER A 204 5.57 8.53 -1.49
C SER A 204 6.70 7.79 -2.22
N VAL A 205 7.83 7.61 -1.54
CA VAL A 205 8.98 6.82 -2.00
C VAL A 205 8.83 5.44 -1.36
N SER A 206 8.50 4.42 -2.16
CA SER A 206 8.42 3.03 -1.67
C SER A 206 9.81 2.42 -1.55
N ASN A 207 10.47 2.60 -0.40
CA ASN A 207 11.71 1.90 -0.06
C ASN A 207 11.37 0.69 0.83
N ILE A 208 11.30 -0.51 0.25
CA ILE A 208 11.13 -1.76 1.02
C ILE A 208 12.39 -2.08 1.87
N GLY A 209 13.51 -1.38 1.65
CA GLY A 209 14.79 -1.62 2.33
C GLY A 209 15.08 -0.84 3.63
N ASN A 210 14.39 0.28 3.90
CA ASN A 210 14.58 1.08 5.13
C ASN A 210 13.26 1.16 5.92
N VAL A 211 12.95 0.06 6.61
CA VAL A 211 11.64 -0.23 7.24
C VAL A 211 11.30 0.69 8.45
N SER A 212 12.17 1.63 8.85
CA SER A 212 11.97 2.47 10.05
C SER A 212 11.93 3.98 9.83
N GLU A 213 12.51 4.53 8.76
CA GLU A 213 12.71 5.99 8.64
C GLU A 213 11.48 6.78 8.13
N GLY A 214 10.43 6.09 7.66
CA GLY A 214 9.22 6.70 7.09
C GLY A 214 7.94 6.59 7.93
N LEU A 215 7.87 5.64 8.87
CA LEU A 215 6.61 5.34 9.59
C LEU A 215 6.23 6.46 10.57
N ARG A 216 5.14 7.15 10.28
CA ARG A 216 4.52 8.16 11.15
C ARG A 216 3.28 7.59 11.82
N LEU A 217 3.32 7.41 13.14
CA LEU A 217 2.17 6.93 13.90
C LEU A 217 1.55 8.09 14.70
N PRO A 218 0.22 8.09 14.91
CA PRO A 218 -0.38 8.98 15.88
C PRO A 218 0.09 8.62 17.31
N PRO A 219 0.07 9.56 18.27
CA PRO A 219 0.58 9.34 19.63
C PRO A 219 0.05 8.08 20.32
N GLU A 220 -1.22 7.74 20.13
CA GLU A 220 -1.87 6.55 20.69
C GLU A 220 -1.32 5.23 20.13
N ALA A 221 -0.71 5.25 18.93
CA ALA A 221 -0.20 4.09 18.23
C ALA A 221 1.32 3.92 18.34
N GLU A 222 2.05 4.94 18.81
CA GLU A 222 3.51 4.90 18.95
C GLU A 222 4.00 3.73 19.83
N GLN A 223 3.21 3.34 20.84
CA GLN A 223 3.49 2.18 21.69
C GLN A 223 3.55 0.83 20.92
N TYR A 224 3.04 0.78 19.69
CA TYR A 224 3.02 -0.41 18.84
C TYR A 224 4.10 -0.40 17.76
N ARG A 225 4.91 0.67 17.65
CA ARG A 225 5.87 0.89 16.56
C ARG A 225 6.78 -0.31 16.31
N ASP A 226 7.42 -0.83 17.35
CA ASP A 226 8.38 -1.92 17.21
C ASP A 226 7.70 -3.20 16.74
N TYR A 227 6.50 -3.51 17.26
CA TYR A 227 5.72 -4.66 16.82
C TYR A 227 5.28 -4.54 15.36
N ILE A 228 4.90 -3.33 14.92
CA ILE A 228 4.51 -3.07 13.52
C ILE A 228 5.71 -3.26 12.60
N ILE A 229 6.87 -2.69 12.92
CA ILE A 229 8.08 -2.79 12.10
C ILE A 229 8.55 -4.25 12.03
N GLU A 230 8.58 -4.94 13.16
CA GLU A 230 8.99 -6.35 13.23
C GLU A 230 8.05 -7.24 12.41
N THR A 231 6.74 -7.08 12.59
CA THR A 231 5.71 -7.86 11.87
C THR A 231 5.74 -7.55 10.39
N ALA A 232 5.86 -6.27 10.01
CA ALA A 232 5.93 -5.85 8.63
C ALA A 232 7.14 -6.47 7.93
N LYS A 233 8.30 -6.47 8.58
CA LYS A 233 9.49 -7.14 8.07
C LYS A 233 9.30 -8.66 7.96
N LYS A 234 8.76 -9.30 9.01
CA LYS A 234 8.57 -10.75 9.08
C LYS A 234 7.63 -11.29 8.00
N TYR A 235 6.55 -10.55 7.72
CA TYR A 235 5.52 -10.95 6.76
C TYR A 235 5.52 -10.08 5.51
N GLU A 236 6.65 -9.45 5.17
CA GLU A 236 6.90 -8.72 3.91
C GLU A 236 5.88 -7.62 3.57
N PHE A 237 5.34 -6.94 4.59
CA PHE A 237 4.46 -5.79 4.43
C PHE A 237 5.23 -4.46 4.52
N GLN A 238 4.65 -3.40 3.97
CA GLN A 238 5.05 -2.04 4.34
C GLN A 238 4.48 -1.70 5.73
N PRO A 239 5.28 -1.13 6.65
CA PRO A 239 4.82 -0.74 7.99
C PRO A 239 3.61 0.20 7.96
N GLU A 240 3.58 1.13 7.01
CA GLU A 240 2.50 2.11 6.83
C GLU A 240 1.18 1.42 6.42
N GLY A 241 1.30 0.39 5.58
CA GLY A 241 0.18 -0.44 5.17
C GLY A 241 -0.37 -1.29 6.32
N LEU A 242 0.52 -1.92 7.09
CA LEU A 242 0.14 -2.67 8.28
C LEU A 242 -0.49 -1.77 9.34
N ALA A 243 0.03 -0.54 9.50
CA ALA A 243 -0.56 0.46 10.38
C ALA A 243 -1.99 0.84 9.96
N ALA A 244 -2.21 1.06 8.66
CA ALA A 244 -3.54 1.33 8.12
C ALA A 244 -4.53 0.17 8.37
N LEU A 245 -4.07 -1.08 8.24
CA LEU A 245 -4.88 -2.27 8.56
C LEU A 245 -5.28 -2.31 10.05
N ILE A 246 -4.32 -2.13 10.95
CA ILE A 246 -4.59 -2.12 12.41
C ILE A 246 -5.58 -1.02 12.78
N TYR A 247 -5.40 0.18 12.22
CA TYR A 247 -6.34 1.28 12.43
C TYR A 247 -7.73 0.93 11.91
N ALA A 248 -7.82 0.32 10.72
CA ALA A 248 -9.10 -0.03 10.11
C ALA A 248 -9.90 -1.04 10.94
N GLU A 249 -9.23 -1.99 11.60
CA GLU A 249 -9.87 -2.99 12.44
C GLU A 249 -10.28 -2.45 13.83
N SER A 250 -9.40 -1.73 14.50
CA SER A 250 -9.60 -1.44 15.94
C SER A 250 -9.52 0.03 16.32
N ARG A 251 -9.12 0.91 15.40
CA ARG A 251 -8.76 2.31 15.71
C ARG A 251 -7.74 2.38 16.85
N TRP A 252 -6.72 1.53 16.80
CA TRP A 252 -5.63 1.43 17.79
C TRP A 252 -6.03 0.93 19.19
N LYS A 253 -7.27 0.43 19.35
CA LYS A 253 -7.78 -0.06 20.63
C LYS A 253 -7.48 -1.54 20.81
N ALA A 254 -6.43 -1.88 21.57
CA ALA A 254 -6.05 -3.27 21.82
C ALA A 254 -7.11 -4.08 22.58
N ASN A 255 -7.98 -3.42 23.34
CA ASN A 255 -9.13 -4.05 24.00
C ASN A 255 -10.44 -3.89 23.21
N ALA A 256 -10.39 -3.52 21.92
CA ALA A 256 -11.58 -3.46 21.08
C ALA A 256 -12.28 -4.82 21.08
N THR A 257 -13.60 -4.80 21.31
CA THR A 257 -14.44 -6.00 21.29
C THR A 257 -15.66 -5.75 20.43
N ASN A 258 -16.13 -6.80 19.76
CA ASN A 258 -17.42 -6.84 19.09
C ASN A 258 -18.33 -7.90 19.74
N PRO A 259 -18.85 -7.63 20.96
CA PRO A 259 -19.54 -8.62 21.78
C PRO A 259 -20.96 -8.93 21.27
N THR A 260 -21.60 -8.00 20.56
CA THR A 260 -22.94 -8.16 20.00
C THR A 260 -22.95 -8.87 18.63
N GLY A 261 -21.77 -9.23 18.11
CA GLY A 261 -21.59 -9.81 16.78
C GLY A 261 -20.69 -11.03 16.80
N SER A 262 -19.53 -10.93 16.14
CA SER A 262 -18.66 -12.07 15.81
C SER A 262 -17.81 -12.59 16.97
N GLY A 263 -17.82 -11.93 18.14
CA GLY A 263 -16.89 -12.22 19.23
C GLY A 263 -15.44 -11.83 18.93
N ALA A 264 -15.24 -10.95 17.94
CA ALA A 264 -13.95 -10.39 17.56
C ALA A 264 -13.33 -9.56 18.69
N VAL A 265 -12.03 -9.72 18.91
CA VAL A 265 -11.27 -9.04 19.97
C VAL A 265 -9.88 -8.65 19.47
N GLY A 266 -9.34 -7.53 19.96
CA GLY A 266 -7.94 -7.17 19.75
C GLY A 266 -7.73 -6.14 18.65
N LEU A 267 -6.47 -5.77 18.44
CA LEU A 267 -6.04 -4.84 17.39
C LEU A 267 -6.44 -5.33 15.98
N GLY A 268 -6.43 -6.64 15.77
CA GLY A 268 -6.86 -7.29 14.52
C GLY A 268 -8.28 -7.85 14.54
N GLN A 269 -9.10 -7.53 15.54
CA GLN A 269 -10.50 -7.99 15.62
C GLN A 269 -10.70 -9.49 15.30
N PHE A 270 -9.82 -10.34 15.84
CA PHE A 270 -9.84 -11.77 15.54
C PHE A 270 -11.01 -12.49 16.19
N LYS A 271 -11.74 -13.27 15.39
CA LYS A 271 -12.78 -14.20 15.87
C LYS A 271 -12.14 -15.36 16.64
N PRO A 272 -12.86 -15.97 17.60
CA PRO A 272 -12.29 -17.06 18.40
C PRO A 272 -11.77 -18.25 17.58
N ASP A 273 -12.52 -18.66 16.56
CA ASP A 273 -12.17 -19.82 15.73
C ASP A 273 -10.90 -19.58 14.91
N THR A 274 -10.84 -18.43 14.22
CA THR A 274 -9.69 -17.98 13.44
C THR A 274 -8.44 -17.80 14.30
N TRP A 275 -8.59 -17.23 15.50
CA TRP A 275 -7.46 -17.08 16.41
C TRP A 275 -6.87 -18.43 16.82
N LEU A 276 -7.73 -19.39 17.19
CA LEU A 276 -7.30 -20.72 17.61
C LEU A 276 -6.65 -21.51 16.48
N SER A 277 -7.15 -21.38 15.24
CA SER A 277 -6.51 -22.02 14.09
C SER A 277 -5.12 -21.47 13.85
N LEU A 278 -4.95 -20.14 13.88
CA LEU A 278 -3.65 -19.50 13.69
C LEU A 278 -2.65 -19.82 14.80
N CYS A 279 -3.11 -20.09 16.02
CA CYS A 279 -2.23 -20.54 17.10
C CYS A 279 -1.54 -21.88 16.79
N ALA A 280 -2.07 -22.70 15.87
CA ALA A 280 -1.45 -23.95 15.44
C ALA A 280 -0.39 -23.75 14.33
N GLU A 281 -0.27 -22.55 13.78
CA GLU A 281 0.72 -22.20 12.76
C GLU A 281 2.07 -21.89 13.41
N SER A 282 3.11 -22.61 13.00
CA SER A 282 4.45 -22.57 13.60
C SER A 282 5.14 -21.20 13.51
N GLU A 283 4.71 -20.42 12.53
CA GLU A 283 5.17 -19.07 12.24
C GLU A 283 4.67 -18.06 13.26
N SER A 284 3.55 -18.33 13.94
CA SER A 284 2.98 -17.40 14.92
C SER A 284 3.83 -17.30 16.19
N LYS A 285 3.95 -16.10 16.76
CA LYS A 285 4.61 -15.90 18.05
C LYS A 285 3.90 -16.64 19.19
N ILE A 286 2.58 -16.81 19.08
CA ILE A 286 1.80 -17.56 20.08
C ILE A 286 2.16 -19.04 20.05
N TYR A 287 2.36 -19.62 18.87
CA TYR A 287 2.84 -21.00 18.76
C TYR A 287 4.14 -21.18 19.54
N GLN A 288 5.11 -20.28 19.33
CA GLN A 288 6.39 -20.30 20.02
C GLN A 288 6.24 -20.12 21.53
N LEU A 289 5.37 -19.21 21.97
CA LEU A 289 5.06 -18.99 23.39
C LEU A 289 4.51 -20.27 24.05
N ILE A 290 3.48 -20.87 23.45
CA ILE A 290 2.77 -22.01 24.05
C ILE A 290 3.65 -23.26 24.02
N THR A 291 4.30 -23.55 22.89
CA THR A 291 5.20 -24.71 22.79
C THR A 291 6.37 -24.59 23.75
N GLY A 292 6.99 -23.41 23.85
CA GLY A 292 8.08 -23.17 24.81
C GLY A 292 7.63 -23.28 26.28
N LYS A 293 6.49 -22.68 26.63
CA LYS A 293 5.98 -22.68 28.01
C LYS A 293 5.62 -24.08 28.53
N TYR A 294 5.06 -24.92 27.66
CA TYR A 294 4.52 -26.23 28.04
C TYR A 294 5.34 -27.41 27.49
N SER A 295 6.47 -27.13 26.83
CA SER A 295 7.33 -28.14 26.19
C SER A 295 6.60 -29.03 25.18
N TYR A 296 5.60 -28.49 24.48
CA TYR A 296 4.93 -29.19 23.39
C TYR A 296 5.82 -29.21 22.15
N GLN A 297 5.86 -30.34 21.44
CA GLN A 297 6.54 -30.49 20.16
C GLN A 297 5.81 -29.72 19.05
N LYS A 298 4.48 -29.74 19.07
CA LYS A 298 3.64 -28.98 18.14
C LYS A 298 2.26 -28.71 18.71
N LEU A 299 1.57 -27.76 18.11
CA LEU A 299 0.17 -27.47 18.39
C LEU A 299 -0.71 -28.00 17.25
N VAL A 300 -1.89 -28.49 17.63
CA VAL A 300 -2.86 -29.07 16.69
C VAL A 300 -4.20 -28.41 16.92
N TYR A 301 -4.75 -27.82 15.87
CA TYR A 301 -6.12 -27.28 15.87
C TYR A 301 -7.07 -28.29 15.23
N LYS A 302 -8.10 -28.73 15.97
CA LYS A 302 -9.17 -29.60 15.45
C LYS A 302 -10.45 -29.40 16.23
N ASN A 303 -11.60 -29.57 15.57
CA ASN A 303 -12.93 -29.47 16.21
C ASN A 303 -13.11 -28.18 17.04
N ARG A 304 -12.59 -27.05 16.55
CA ARG A 304 -12.65 -25.73 17.22
C ARG A 304 -11.95 -25.65 18.58
N LYS A 305 -10.98 -26.54 18.80
CA LYS A 305 -10.17 -26.66 20.01
C LYS A 305 -8.69 -26.72 19.64
N LEU A 306 -7.85 -26.27 20.56
CA LEU A 306 -6.39 -26.30 20.42
C LEU A 306 -5.82 -27.37 21.35
N PHE A 307 -4.86 -28.13 20.84
CA PHE A 307 -4.19 -29.20 21.57
C PHE A 307 -2.68 -29.04 21.45
N GLY A 308 -1.95 -29.44 22.49
CA GLY A 308 -0.50 -29.60 22.44
C GLY A 308 -0.13 -31.08 22.38
N GLU A 309 0.82 -31.42 21.51
CA GLU A 309 1.42 -32.76 21.42
C GLU A 309 2.79 -32.75 22.08
N LEU A 310 3.00 -33.64 23.06
CA LEU A 310 4.28 -33.85 23.74
C LEU A 310 5.20 -34.76 22.92
N VAL A 311 6.48 -34.81 23.29
CA VAL A 311 7.51 -35.62 22.60
C VAL A 311 7.19 -37.12 22.58
N ASP A 312 6.46 -37.60 23.59
CA ASP A 312 6.02 -39.00 23.68
C ASP A 312 4.74 -39.30 22.86
N GLY A 313 4.20 -38.31 22.13
CA GLY A 313 2.98 -38.41 21.34
C GLY A 313 1.69 -38.15 22.13
N THR A 314 1.77 -37.85 23.43
CA THR A 314 0.59 -37.52 24.25
C THR A 314 -0.02 -36.19 23.79
N ILE A 315 -1.33 -36.19 23.54
CA ILE A 315 -2.09 -35.00 23.11
C ILE A 315 -2.93 -34.48 24.28
N THR A 316 -2.73 -33.22 24.65
CA THR A 316 -3.46 -32.56 25.75
C THR A 316 -4.24 -31.36 25.22
N GLU A 317 -5.51 -31.24 25.60
CA GLU A 317 -6.32 -30.07 25.26
C GLU A 317 -5.81 -28.84 26.03
N ILE A 318 -5.61 -27.74 25.31
CA ILE A 318 -5.18 -26.47 25.90
C ILE A 318 -6.43 -25.67 26.25
N ASP A 319 -6.43 -25.07 27.44
CA ASP A 319 -7.53 -24.20 27.88
C ASP A 319 -7.72 -23.06 26.88
N LYS A 320 -8.91 -23.05 26.27
CA LYS A 320 -9.28 -22.12 25.21
C LYS A 320 -9.31 -20.69 25.72
N ASP A 321 -9.81 -20.45 26.93
CA ASP A 321 -9.99 -19.08 27.43
C ASP A 321 -8.64 -18.40 27.69
N THR A 322 -7.67 -19.16 28.21
CA THR A 322 -6.28 -18.71 28.31
C THR A 322 -5.72 -18.25 26.95
N VAL A 323 -5.91 -19.03 25.89
CA VAL A 323 -5.39 -18.69 24.55
C VAL A 323 -6.14 -17.52 23.93
N LEU A 324 -7.47 -17.46 24.10
CA LEU A 324 -8.30 -16.37 23.58
C LEU A 324 -8.03 -15.04 24.28
N SER A 325 -7.58 -15.06 25.54
CA SER A 325 -7.22 -13.86 26.28
C SER A 325 -6.00 -13.14 25.70
N LEU A 326 -5.14 -13.84 24.95
CA LEU A 326 -3.96 -13.26 24.31
C LEU A 326 -4.32 -12.30 23.16
N ARG A 327 -5.58 -12.28 22.68
CA ARG A 327 -6.03 -11.38 21.60
C ARG A 327 -5.85 -9.90 21.90
N VAL A 328 -5.89 -9.51 23.18
CA VAL A 328 -5.70 -8.11 23.60
C VAL A 328 -4.23 -7.73 23.78
N ASN A 329 -3.31 -8.70 23.75
CA ASN A 329 -1.89 -8.40 23.78
C ASN A 329 -1.46 -7.88 22.41
N ALA A 330 -0.92 -6.66 22.37
CA ALA A 330 -0.62 -5.97 21.13
C ALA A 330 0.41 -6.71 20.25
N GLU A 331 1.47 -7.27 20.84
CA GLU A 331 2.51 -8.00 20.11
C GLU A 331 1.91 -9.20 19.37
N TYR A 332 1.16 -10.04 20.09
CA TYR A 332 0.55 -11.23 19.52
C TYR A 332 -0.58 -10.90 18.55
N SER A 333 -1.37 -9.85 18.84
CA SER A 333 -2.44 -9.41 17.94
C SER A 333 -1.88 -8.93 16.61
N ILE A 334 -0.82 -8.10 16.63
CA ILE A 334 -0.18 -7.56 15.42
C ILE A 334 0.51 -8.68 14.63
N ASP A 335 1.26 -9.58 15.29
CA ASP A 335 1.88 -10.73 14.62
C ASP A 335 0.85 -11.61 13.90
N MET A 336 -0.31 -11.84 14.52
CA MET A 336 -1.41 -12.60 13.92
C MET A 336 -2.05 -11.89 12.72
N ILE A 337 -2.15 -10.55 12.71
CA ILE A 337 -2.59 -9.79 11.53
C ILE A 337 -1.65 -10.09 10.36
N GLY A 338 -0.34 -9.93 10.59
CA GLY A 338 0.67 -10.18 9.55
C GLY A 338 0.61 -11.62 9.03
N LEU A 339 0.49 -12.60 9.92
CA LEU A 339 0.39 -14.02 9.56
C LEU A 339 -0.85 -14.31 8.70
N TYR A 340 -2.04 -13.96 9.21
CA TYR A 340 -3.31 -14.26 8.54
C TYR A 340 -3.38 -13.61 7.17
N ASP A 341 -3.01 -12.34 7.08
CA ASP A 341 -3.08 -11.58 5.85
C ASP A 341 -2.07 -12.08 4.81
N ARG A 342 -0.84 -12.41 5.24
CA ARG A 342 0.18 -12.96 4.34
C ARG A 342 -0.17 -14.35 3.84
N GLN A 343 -0.66 -15.25 4.72
CA GLN A 343 -1.11 -16.58 4.30
C GLN A 343 -2.23 -16.47 3.27
N GLY A 344 -3.22 -15.61 3.51
CA GLY A 344 -4.30 -15.41 2.55
C GLY A 344 -3.83 -14.83 1.21
N VAL A 345 -2.89 -13.89 1.23
CA VAL A 345 -2.28 -13.35 -0.01
C VAL A 345 -1.57 -14.47 -0.77
N ASN A 346 -0.74 -15.26 -0.10
CA ASN A 346 0.00 -16.36 -0.73
C ASN A 346 -0.95 -17.41 -1.32
N ASN A 347 -2.01 -17.78 -0.57
CA ASN A 347 -3.03 -18.71 -1.04
C ASN A 347 -3.76 -18.22 -2.30
N LEU A 348 -3.95 -16.90 -2.43
CA LEU A 348 -4.51 -16.29 -3.63
C LEU A 348 -3.48 -16.15 -4.76
N CYS A 349 -2.19 -15.94 -4.48
CA CYS A 349 -1.14 -15.97 -5.50
C CYS A 349 -1.13 -17.28 -6.29
N ASP A 350 -1.41 -18.41 -5.63
CA ASP A 350 -1.43 -19.73 -6.25
C ASP A 350 -2.51 -19.88 -7.32
N VAL A 351 -3.60 -19.10 -7.24
CA VAL A 351 -4.76 -19.20 -8.14
C VAL A 351 -4.98 -17.97 -9.01
N LEU A 352 -4.50 -16.80 -8.58
CA LEU A 352 -4.67 -15.52 -9.24
C LEU A 352 -3.30 -14.91 -9.51
N ILE A 353 -2.76 -15.18 -10.70
CA ILE A 353 -1.38 -14.81 -11.06
C ILE A 353 -1.08 -13.31 -10.88
N GLY A 354 -2.09 -12.45 -11.09
CA GLY A 354 -1.96 -10.99 -10.93
C GLY A 354 -1.71 -10.53 -9.50
N VAL A 355 -1.96 -11.38 -8.49
CA VAL A 355 -1.69 -11.04 -7.07
C VAL A 355 -0.18 -10.89 -6.83
N SER A 356 0.63 -11.72 -7.49
CA SER A 356 2.10 -11.66 -7.36
C SER A 356 2.73 -10.37 -7.91
N SER A 357 2.00 -9.65 -8.76
CA SER A 357 2.43 -8.38 -9.35
C SER A 357 1.88 -7.13 -8.64
N LEU A 358 1.15 -7.30 -7.53
CA LEU A 358 0.60 -6.17 -6.80
C LEU A 358 1.70 -5.35 -6.15
N GLU A 359 1.62 -4.03 -6.31
CA GLU A 359 2.45 -3.09 -5.58
C GLU A 359 2.11 -3.12 -4.08
N PRO A 360 3.01 -2.71 -3.17
CA PRO A 360 2.78 -2.79 -1.73
C PRO A 360 1.46 -2.17 -1.25
N ASP A 361 1.06 -1.02 -1.79
CA ASP A 361 -0.22 -0.37 -1.43
C ASP A 361 -1.46 -1.13 -1.92
N GLU A 362 -1.32 -1.89 -3.00
CA GLU A 362 -2.39 -2.73 -3.53
C GLU A 362 -2.46 -4.07 -2.80
N LEU A 363 -1.30 -4.60 -2.43
CA LEU A 363 -1.15 -5.77 -1.56
C LEU A 363 -1.87 -5.54 -0.22
N VAL A 364 -1.69 -4.37 0.40
CA VAL A 364 -2.36 -4.01 1.67
C VAL A 364 -3.88 -3.95 1.52
N LYS A 365 -4.39 -3.45 0.38
CA LYS A 365 -5.83 -3.44 0.10
C LYS A 365 -6.38 -4.86 -0.08
N LEU A 366 -5.62 -5.74 -0.73
CA LEU A 366 -5.95 -7.15 -0.84
C LEU A 366 -5.93 -7.83 0.54
N SER A 367 -4.91 -7.56 1.36
CA SER A 367 -4.83 -8.05 2.74
C SER A 367 -6.05 -7.63 3.53
N TYR A 368 -6.48 -6.37 3.46
CA TYR A 368 -7.72 -5.94 4.12
C TYR A 368 -8.96 -6.67 3.59
N LEU A 369 -9.02 -6.88 2.27
CA LEU A 369 -10.13 -7.61 1.65
C LEU A 369 -10.22 -9.05 2.20
N ILE A 370 -9.08 -9.73 2.34
CA ILE A 370 -8.94 -11.05 2.96
C ILE A 370 -9.31 -10.99 4.44
N HIS A 371 -8.80 -10.01 5.18
CA HIS A 371 -9.06 -9.80 6.60
C HIS A 371 -10.56 -9.69 6.88
N HIS A 372 -11.22 -8.80 6.16
CA HIS A 372 -12.64 -8.50 6.36
C HIS A 372 -13.56 -9.63 5.88
N ASN A 373 -13.27 -10.25 4.73
CA ASN A 373 -14.19 -11.19 4.08
C ASN A 373 -13.84 -12.67 4.25
N GLY A 374 -12.63 -12.97 4.72
CA GLY A 374 -11.98 -14.26 4.53
C GLY A 374 -11.49 -14.46 3.10
N GLU A 375 -10.58 -15.42 2.90
CA GLU A 375 -9.98 -15.72 1.59
C GLU A 375 -11.02 -16.01 0.50
N SER A 376 -12.05 -16.82 0.83
CA SER A 376 -13.13 -17.13 -0.13
C SER A 376 -13.89 -15.88 -0.57
N GLY A 377 -14.15 -14.95 0.35
CA GLY A 377 -14.85 -13.73 0.01
C GLY A 377 -13.99 -12.77 -0.79
N ALA A 378 -12.69 -12.68 -0.49
CA ALA A 378 -11.75 -11.94 -1.32
C ALA A 378 -11.69 -12.49 -2.75
N TYR A 379 -11.50 -13.80 -2.90
CA TYR A 379 -11.51 -14.48 -4.20
C TYR A 379 -12.81 -14.25 -4.98
N ASP A 380 -13.96 -14.43 -4.32
CA ASP A 380 -15.28 -14.23 -4.92
C ASP A 380 -15.49 -12.78 -5.43
N ILE A 381 -15.02 -11.79 -4.67
CA ILE A 381 -15.11 -10.38 -5.04
C ILE A 381 -14.19 -10.05 -6.22
N ILE A 382 -12.95 -10.53 -6.18
CA ILE A 382 -11.97 -10.32 -7.27
C ILE A 382 -12.48 -10.94 -8.57
N MET A 383 -13.03 -12.15 -8.49
CA MET A 383 -13.58 -12.87 -9.63
C MET A 383 -15.00 -12.43 -10.00
N ASN A 384 -15.59 -11.49 -9.27
CA ASN A 384 -16.96 -11.02 -9.45
C ASN A 384 -17.99 -12.18 -9.55
N GLY A 385 -17.80 -13.22 -8.72
CA GLY A 385 -18.64 -14.42 -8.71
C GLY A 385 -18.41 -15.40 -9.88
N ALA A 386 -17.46 -15.14 -10.78
CA ALA A 386 -17.13 -16.00 -11.92
C ALA A 386 -15.96 -16.96 -11.64
N GLY A 387 -15.56 -17.12 -10.38
CA GLY A 387 -14.43 -17.96 -10.00
C GLY A 387 -14.72 -19.46 -10.17
N THR A 388 -13.73 -20.21 -10.65
CA THR A 388 -13.85 -21.66 -10.93
C THR A 388 -13.16 -22.55 -9.89
N GLU A 389 -12.32 -21.99 -9.03
CA GLU A 389 -11.60 -22.72 -7.98
C GLU A 389 -12.53 -23.29 -6.90
N LYS A 390 -12.60 -24.63 -6.83
CA LYS A 390 -13.52 -25.36 -5.94
C LYS A 390 -13.31 -25.10 -4.46
N LYS A 391 -12.07 -24.75 -4.05
CA LYS A 391 -11.75 -24.45 -2.64
C LYS A 391 -12.37 -23.15 -2.14
N TYR A 392 -12.74 -22.24 -3.03
CA TYR A 392 -13.30 -20.95 -2.66
C TYR A 392 -14.82 -20.91 -2.84
N ARG A 393 -15.50 -20.41 -1.82
CA ARG A 393 -16.95 -20.23 -1.85
C ARG A 393 -17.33 -19.01 -2.69
N VAL A 394 -18.23 -19.20 -3.65
CA VAL A 394 -18.94 -18.12 -4.36
C VAL A 394 -20.19 -17.73 -3.55
N TYR A 395 -20.37 -16.44 -3.29
CA TYR A 395 -21.50 -15.93 -2.49
C TYR A 395 -22.69 -15.53 -3.36
N THR A 396 -23.91 -15.82 -2.90
CA THR A 396 -25.12 -15.40 -3.62
C THR A 396 -25.42 -13.91 -3.39
N ASN A 397 -26.32 -13.34 -4.19
CA ASN A 397 -26.78 -11.96 -3.98
C ASN A 397 -27.41 -11.76 -2.59
N GLU A 398 -28.16 -12.74 -2.09
CA GLU A 398 -28.79 -12.70 -0.77
C GLU A 398 -27.73 -12.73 0.33
N ASN A 399 -26.67 -13.54 0.17
CA ASN A 399 -25.57 -13.56 1.12
C ASN A 399 -24.86 -12.19 1.18
N LEU A 400 -24.55 -11.59 0.03
CA LEU A 400 -23.85 -10.30 -0.02
C LEU A 400 -24.75 -9.13 0.40
N LYS A 401 -26.05 -9.18 0.12
CA LYS A 401 -27.03 -8.23 0.65
C LYS A 401 -27.07 -8.27 2.18
N SER A 402 -27.17 -9.46 2.77
CA SER A 402 -27.17 -9.61 4.23
C SER A 402 -25.87 -9.10 4.86
N ARG A 403 -24.72 -9.33 4.21
CA ARG A 403 -23.44 -8.75 4.64
C ARG A 403 -23.41 -7.22 4.55
N LEU A 404 -23.99 -6.63 3.51
CA LEU A 404 -24.11 -5.18 3.42
C LEU A 404 -24.93 -4.64 4.59
N GLU A 405 -26.12 -5.19 4.80
CA GLU A 405 -27.05 -4.78 5.85
C GLU A 405 -26.46 -4.94 7.27
N SER A 406 -25.54 -5.89 7.49
CA SER A 406 -24.84 -6.01 8.77
C SER A 406 -23.73 -4.98 8.99
N ASN A 407 -23.27 -4.29 7.93
CA ASN A 407 -22.15 -3.35 8.00
C ASN A 407 -22.56 -1.88 7.88
N VAL A 408 -23.78 -1.59 7.43
CA VAL A 408 -24.27 -0.22 7.26
C VAL A 408 -25.67 -0.05 7.84
N ASN A 409 -26.06 1.21 8.08
CA ASN A 409 -27.44 1.51 8.46
C ASN A 409 -28.41 1.29 7.29
N ASP A 410 -29.71 1.21 7.60
CA ASP A 410 -30.77 0.95 6.61
C ASP A 410 -30.81 1.97 5.45
N ALA A 411 -30.47 3.22 5.71
CA ALA A 411 -30.48 4.27 4.68
C ALA A 411 -29.34 4.05 3.67
N ASP A 412 -28.15 3.72 4.15
CA ASP A 412 -27.00 3.39 3.31
C ASP A 412 -27.20 2.07 2.57
N ALA A 413 -27.78 1.04 3.22
CA ALA A 413 -28.12 -0.21 2.56
C ALA A 413 -29.07 0.02 1.37
N LYS A 414 -30.14 0.81 1.57
CA LYS A 414 -31.07 1.21 0.50
C LYS A 414 -30.37 1.99 -0.61
N LYS A 415 -29.45 2.90 -0.27
CA LYS A 415 -28.69 3.69 -1.23
C LYS A 415 -27.80 2.81 -2.11
N TYR A 416 -27.10 1.83 -1.56
CA TYR A 416 -26.26 0.94 -2.37
C TYR A 416 -27.10 -0.05 -3.19
N LEU A 417 -28.21 -0.55 -2.63
CA LEU A 417 -29.13 -1.43 -3.35
C LEU A 417 -29.86 -0.72 -4.49
N SER A 418 -29.98 0.62 -4.49
CA SER A 418 -30.62 1.35 -5.59
C SER A 418 -29.83 1.39 -6.90
N ILE A 419 -28.57 0.92 -6.90
CA ILE A 419 -27.73 0.83 -8.11
C ILE A 419 -28.39 -0.08 -9.15
N ASP A 420 -28.73 -1.31 -8.77
CA ASP A 420 -29.36 -2.31 -9.65
C ASP A 420 -30.21 -3.36 -8.91
N GLY A 421 -30.43 -3.19 -7.61
CA GLY A 421 -31.14 -4.14 -6.75
C GLY A 421 -30.35 -5.39 -6.35
N LYS A 422 -29.13 -5.59 -6.87
CA LYS A 422 -28.34 -6.80 -6.62
C LYS A 422 -27.45 -6.61 -5.40
N GLY A 423 -27.51 -7.59 -4.48
CA GLY A 423 -26.69 -7.60 -3.28
C GLY A 423 -25.18 -7.59 -3.57
N ARG A 424 -24.73 -8.25 -4.65
CA ARG A 424 -23.31 -8.23 -5.06
C ARG A 424 -22.86 -6.83 -5.44
N THR A 425 -23.58 -6.18 -6.35
CA THR A 425 -23.26 -4.82 -6.81
C THR A 425 -23.24 -3.85 -5.63
N ALA A 426 -24.27 -3.91 -4.78
CA ALA A 426 -24.40 -3.05 -3.61
C ALA A 426 -23.26 -3.26 -2.60
N TYR A 427 -22.95 -4.52 -2.26
CA TYR A 427 -21.89 -4.86 -1.31
C TYR A 427 -20.51 -4.46 -1.82
N VAL A 428 -20.19 -4.78 -3.07
CA VAL A 428 -18.89 -4.41 -3.68
C VAL A 428 -18.76 -2.89 -3.78
N ALA A 429 -19.81 -2.16 -4.15
CA ALA A 429 -19.79 -0.70 -4.21
C ALA A 429 -19.53 -0.07 -2.84
N TRP A 430 -20.21 -0.56 -1.79
CA TRP A 430 -19.95 -0.14 -0.42
C TRP A 430 -18.53 -0.46 0.01
N LEU A 431 -18.09 -1.69 -0.18
CA LEU A 431 -16.77 -2.15 0.23
C LEU A 431 -15.67 -1.32 -0.44
N VAL A 432 -15.82 -1.03 -1.73
CA VAL A 432 -14.90 -0.15 -2.49
C VAL A 432 -14.87 1.27 -1.95
N SER A 433 -16.03 1.83 -1.61
CA SER A 433 -16.09 3.15 -0.99
C SER A 433 -15.46 3.15 0.41
N TYR A 434 -15.69 2.08 1.18
CA TYR A 434 -15.24 1.97 2.56
C TYR A 434 -13.73 1.77 2.65
N TYR A 435 -13.16 0.81 1.92
CA TYR A 435 -11.72 0.55 1.99
C TYR A 435 -10.90 1.75 1.50
N ARG A 436 -11.38 2.49 0.47
CA ARG A 436 -10.70 3.70 -0.03
C ARG A 436 -10.61 4.80 1.01
N ALA A 437 -11.55 4.85 1.95
CA ALA A 437 -11.59 5.87 2.99
C ALA A 437 -10.79 5.49 4.24
N ILE A 438 -10.57 4.19 4.48
CA ILE A 438 -10.03 3.68 5.75
C ILE A 438 -8.64 3.04 5.62
N ILE A 439 -8.33 2.46 4.46
CA ILE A 439 -7.02 1.87 4.15
C ILE A 439 -6.24 2.88 3.30
N VAL A 440 -5.60 3.81 4.00
CA VAL A 440 -4.81 4.89 3.40
C VAL A 440 -3.40 4.84 3.99
N PRO A 441 -2.47 4.04 3.41
CA PRO A 441 -1.09 3.96 3.89
C PRO A 441 -0.37 5.32 3.92
N ASP A 442 -0.76 6.25 3.04
CA ASP A 442 -0.22 7.62 3.01
C ASP A 442 -0.42 8.40 4.32
N ASP A 443 -1.42 8.07 5.13
CA ASP A 443 -1.63 8.72 6.43
C ASP A 443 -0.50 8.43 7.43
N TYR A 444 0.34 7.42 7.13
CA TYR A 444 1.43 6.96 7.98
C TYR A 444 2.82 7.19 7.36
N ARG A 445 2.93 8.00 6.30
CA ARG A 445 4.19 8.35 5.60
C ARG A 445 4.73 9.74 5.95
#